data_AF-A0A372IKL6-F1
#
_entry.id   AF-A0A372IKL6-F1
#
_cell.length_a   1.000
_cell.length_b   1.000
_cell.length_c   1.000
_cell.angle_alpha   90.00
_cell.angle_beta   90.00
_cell.angle_gamma   90.00
#
_symmetry.space_group_name_H-M   'P 1'
#
loop_
_entity.id
_entity.type
_entity.pdbx_description
1 polymer ?
#
loop_
_entity_poly.entity_id
_entity_poly.type
_entity_poly.pdbx_seq_one_letter_code
_entity_poly.pdbx_strand_id
1 'polypeptide(L)'
;MPRIFSGNSCGQNGFHLHVSGSETGEYAMIPGKRTKLITQCLVAAVLCFAVVWISACNDHHPSDQQLQQQAAHATEQAKKDAQNAAANARVAAAEAERRLDDIASGLKQGLHNGKDAQGHIDINSASLDELETLPGMTEARAHRVIAHRPYDATHDLVGKGIVTEAEYDRISGRIVAD
;
A
#
# COMPACT_ATOMS: atom_id res chain seq x y z
N MET A 1 2.27 1.48 14.06
CA MET A 1 1.00 0.73 14.21
C MET A 1 -0.17 1.67 13.95
N PRO A 2 -1.33 1.18 13.49
CA PRO A 2 -1.94 1.56 12.21
C PRO A 2 -3.11 2.55 12.26
N ARG A 3 -3.46 3.04 11.05
CA ARG A 3 -4.81 3.32 10.49
C ARG A 3 -5.82 4.12 11.30
N ILE A 4 -6.33 5.19 10.68
CA ILE A 4 -7.78 5.43 10.62
C ILE A 4 -8.16 5.67 9.15
N PHE A 5 -8.83 4.67 8.58
CA PHE A 5 -9.74 4.80 7.45
C PHE A 5 -11.15 5.05 8.03
N SER A 6 -12.11 5.39 7.16
CA SER A 6 -13.55 5.54 7.44
C SER A 6 -13.90 6.96 7.86
N GLY A 7 -14.79 7.69 7.17
CA GLY A 7 -15.92 7.24 6.38
C GLY A 7 -17.12 8.05 6.87
N ASN A 8 -17.87 8.62 5.93
CA ASN A 8 -19.24 9.13 6.03
C ASN A 8 -19.81 9.46 7.43
N SER A 9 -20.08 10.74 7.68
CA SER A 9 -21.28 11.16 8.40
C SER A 9 -21.45 12.68 8.32
N CYS A 10 -22.18 13.14 7.31
CA CYS A 10 -22.80 14.45 7.36
C CYS A 10 -24.25 14.25 7.81
N GLY A 11 -24.49 14.51 9.09
CA GLY A 11 -25.75 15.05 9.62
C GLY A 11 -27.02 14.22 9.44
N GLN A 12 -27.16 13.10 10.17
CA GLN A 12 -28.47 12.73 10.67
C GLN A 12 -28.82 13.65 11.86
N ASN A 13 -29.43 14.80 11.57
CA ASN A 13 -30.13 15.54 12.59
C ASN A 13 -31.49 14.86 12.81
N GLY A 14 -31.52 13.97 13.79
CA GLY A 14 -32.74 13.40 14.34
C GLY A 14 -33.60 14.51 14.95
N PHE A 15 -34.63 14.93 14.22
CA PHE A 15 -35.79 15.58 14.82
C PHE A 15 -36.74 14.49 15.30
N HIS A 16 -36.53 14.09 16.56
CA HIS A 16 -37.46 13.28 17.32
C HIS A 16 -38.67 14.16 17.72
N LEU A 17 -39.66 14.26 16.84
CA LEU A 17 -40.96 14.82 17.20
C LEU A 17 -41.80 13.73 17.87
N HIS A 18 -41.83 13.85 19.19
CA HIS A 18 -42.76 13.20 20.09
C HIS A 18 -44.19 13.55 19.65
N VAL A 19 -44.90 12.59 19.05
CA VAL A 19 -46.34 12.70 18.80
C VAL A 19 -47.04 12.37 20.11
N SER A 20 -47.34 13.40 20.90
CA SER A 20 -48.22 13.29 22.05
C SER A 20 -49.65 13.35 21.53
N GLY A 21 -50.35 12.23 21.60
CA GLY A 21 -51.78 12.18 21.29
C GLY A 21 -52.59 13.01 22.28
N SER A 22 -53.57 13.72 21.76
CA SER A 22 -54.79 14.06 22.49
C SER A 22 -55.94 13.97 21.50
N GLU A 23 -56.73 12.93 21.68
CA GLU A 23 -58.09 12.84 21.16
C GLU A 23 -58.87 14.11 21.54
N THR A 24 -59.70 14.58 20.61
CA THR A 24 -61.11 14.97 20.83
C THR A 24 -61.52 15.92 19.70
N GLY A 25 -62.76 15.77 19.26
CA GLY A 25 -63.43 16.81 18.49
C GLY A 25 -63.78 16.40 17.08
N GLU A 26 -64.79 15.56 16.99
CA GLU A 26 -65.76 15.62 15.91
C GLU A 26 -66.28 17.08 15.78
N TYR A 27 -65.64 17.89 14.93
CA TYR A 27 -66.17 19.20 14.56
C TYR A 27 -67.07 19.03 13.35
N ALA A 28 -68.28 18.56 13.62
CA ALA A 28 -69.42 18.74 12.74
C ALA A 28 -69.61 20.26 12.49
N MET A 29 -69.17 20.75 11.33
CA MET A 29 -69.40 22.13 10.90
C MET A 29 -70.22 22.15 9.61
N ILE A 30 -71.48 22.48 9.84
CA ILE A 30 -72.55 22.81 8.90
C ILE A 30 -72.02 23.72 7.76
N PRO A 31 -72.32 23.43 6.48
CA PRO A 31 -71.81 24.22 5.36
C PRO A 31 -72.51 25.58 5.26
N GLY A 32 -71.97 26.58 5.95
CA GLY A 32 -72.27 27.99 5.68
C GLY A 32 -71.35 28.52 4.57
N LYS A 33 -71.86 29.31 3.62
CA LYS A 33 -71.08 29.89 2.51
C LYS A 33 -69.84 30.70 2.95
N ARG A 34 -69.75 31.09 4.22
CA ARG A 34 -68.63 31.88 4.79
C ARG A 34 -67.39 31.03 5.12
N THR A 35 -67.54 29.75 5.47
CA THR A 35 -66.38 28.86 5.73
C THR A 35 -65.63 28.51 4.44
N LYS A 36 -66.33 28.33 3.31
CA LYS A 36 -65.68 28.17 2.00
C LYS A 36 -64.81 29.38 1.62
N LEU A 37 -65.26 30.59 1.91
CA LEU A 37 -64.51 31.82 1.62
C LEU A 37 -63.24 31.92 2.48
N ILE A 38 -63.33 31.61 3.78
CA ILE A 38 -62.18 31.63 4.70
C ILE A 38 -61.16 30.55 4.32
N THR A 39 -61.59 29.32 4.06
CA THR A 39 -60.70 28.24 3.63
C THR A 39 -60.04 28.54 2.28
N GLN A 40 -60.76 29.13 1.33
CA GLN A 40 -60.22 29.52 0.03
C GLN A 40 -59.19 30.66 0.15
N CYS A 41 -59.41 31.64 1.03
CA CYS A 41 -58.44 32.70 1.31
C CYS A 41 -57.15 32.15 1.96
N LEU A 42 -57.26 31.20 2.88
CA LEU A 42 -56.09 30.61 3.54
C LEU A 42 -55.25 29.76 2.58
N VAL A 43 -55.90 28.94 1.74
CA VAL A 43 -55.20 28.16 0.70
C VAL A 43 -54.51 29.08 -0.32
N ALA A 44 -55.18 30.17 -0.74
CA ALA A 44 -54.59 31.15 -1.64
C ALA A 44 -53.38 31.85 -1.00
N ALA A 45 -53.44 32.21 0.28
CA ALA A 45 -52.32 32.82 0.98
C ALA A 45 -51.10 31.88 1.07
N VAL A 46 -51.33 30.60 1.40
CA VAL A 46 -50.24 29.59 1.47
C VAL A 46 -49.62 29.34 0.09
N LEU A 47 -50.43 29.26 -0.97
CA LEU A 47 -49.92 29.15 -2.34
C LEU A 47 -49.13 30.40 -2.78
N CYS A 48 -49.60 31.60 -2.45
CA CYS A 48 -48.87 32.83 -2.72
C CYS A 48 -47.54 32.90 -1.97
N PHE A 49 -47.50 32.50 -0.69
CA PHE A 49 -46.23 32.42 0.05
C PHE A 49 -45.29 31.36 -0.54
N ALA A 50 -45.78 30.19 -0.93
CA ALA A 50 -44.95 29.15 -1.58
C ALA A 50 -44.35 29.63 -2.91
N VAL A 51 -45.10 30.39 -3.71
CA VAL A 51 -44.59 30.97 -4.98
C VAL A 51 -43.55 32.07 -4.73
N VAL A 52 -43.68 32.85 -3.65
CA VAL A 52 -42.68 33.84 -3.22
C VAL A 52 -41.39 33.15 -2.73
N TRP A 53 -41.49 32.01 -2.03
CA TRP A 53 -40.32 31.23 -1.60
C TRP A 53 -39.59 30.54 -2.76
N ILE A 54 -40.31 30.02 -3.77
CA ILE A 54 -39.69 29.39 -4.94
C ILE A 54 -38.97 30.43 -5.82
N SER A 55 -39.46 31.67 -5.87
CA SER A 55 -38.83 32.75 -6.64
C SER A 55 -37.57 33.34 -5.98
N ALA A 56 -37.32 33.04 -4.69
CA ALA A 56 -36.11 33.46 -3.98
C ALA A 56 -34.90 32.51 -4.18
N CYS A 57 -35.06 31.44 -4.97
CA CYS A 57 -33.97 30.54 -5.35
C CYS A 57 -33.25 30.97 -6.65
N ASN A 58 -33.47 32.19 -7.15
CA ASN A 58 -32.88 32.63 -8.42
C ASN A 58 -32.36 34.07 -8.35
N ASP A 59 -31.32 34.31 -7.56
CA ASP A 59 -30.35 35.39 -7.79
C ASP A 59 -29.24 35.31 -6.74
N HIS A 60 -28.17 34.57 -7.02
CA HIS A 60 -26.82 34.86 -6.55
C HIS A 60 -25.89 34.41 -7.67
N HIS A 61 -25.70 35.28 -8.66
CA HIS A 61 -24.60 35.13 -9.62
C HIS A 61 -23.33 35.51 -8.85
N PRO A 62 -22.49 34.55 -8.41
CA PRO A 62 -21.16 34.91 -7.93
C PRO A 62 -20.50 35.73 -9.05
N SER A 63 -19.91 36.87 -8.69
CA SER A 63 -19.27 37.74 -9.67
C SER A 63 -18.27 36.93 -10.51
N ASP A 64 -18.38 36.98 -11.85
CA ASP A 64 -17.55 36.17 -12.77
C ASP A 64 -16.03 36.31 -12.50
N GLN A 65 -15.64 37.47 -11.97
CA GLN A 65 -14.28 37.77 -11.50
C GLN A 65 -13.81 36.84 -10.38
N GLN A 66 -14.65 36.56 -9.38
CA GLN A 66 -14.30 35.64 -8.30
C GLN A 66 -14.18 34.21 -8.82
N LEU A 67 -15.04 33.77 -9.74
CA LEU A 67 -14.94 32.44 -10.36
C LEU A 67 -13.63 32.27 -11.14
N GLN A 68 -13.19 33.30 -11.88
CA GLN A 68 -11.93 33.26 -12.62
C GLN A 68 -10.71 33.28 -11.70
N GLN A 69 -10.71 34.13 -10.67
CA GLN A 69 -9.66 34.13 -9.65
C GLN A 69 -9.64 32.82 -8.89
N GLN A 70 -10.83 32.22 -8.69
CA GLN A 70 -10.94 30.95 -8.02
C GLN A 70 -10.35 29.80 -8.85
N ALA A 71 -10.69 29.76 -10.13
CA ALA A 71 -10.12 28.80 -11.08
C ALA A 71 -8.60 28.96 -11.22
N ALA A 72 -8.07 30.19 -11.22
CA ALA A 72 -6.63 30.44 -11.33
C ALA A 72 -5.85 29.88 -10.13
N HIS A 73 -6.27 30.14 -8.89
CA HIS A 73 -5.55 29.59 -7.73
C HIS A 73 -5.74 28.08 -7.59
N ALA A 74 -6.91 27.54 -7.94
CA ALA A 74 -7.15 26.10 -7.94
C ALA A 74 -6.23 25.40 -8.95
N THR A 75 -5.99 26.02 -10.11
CA THR A 75 -5.07 25.49 -11.14
C THR A 75 -3.61 25.58 -10.68
N GLU A 76 -3.20 26.68 -10.04
CA GLU A 76 -1.84 26.85 -9.52
C GLU A 76 -1.53 25.84 -8.40
N GLN A 77 -2.48 25.64 -7.49
CA GLN A 77 -2.37 24.66 -6.42
C GLN A 77 -2.35 23.24 -6.97
N ALA A 78 -3.25 22.90 -7.90
CA ALA A 78 -3.24 21.59 -8.55
C ALA A 78 -1.92 21.31 -9.28
N LYS A 79 -1.30 22.33 -9.89
CA LYS A 79 0.02 22.20 -10.53
C LYS A 79 1.12 21.93 -9.50
N LYS A 80 1.13 22.63 -8.37
CA LYS A 80 2.09 22.39 -7.27
C LYS A 80 1.90 21.01 -6.65
N ASP A 81 0.66 20.60 -6.40
CA ASP A 81 0.34 19.30 -5.83
C ASP A 81 0.74 18.16 -6.77
N ALA A 82 0.50 18.32 -8.08
CA ALA A 82 0.96 17.37 -9.10
C ALA A 82 2.50 17.30 -9.19
N GLN A 83 3.19 18.45 -9.11
CA GLN A 83 4.66 18.48 -9.10
C GLN A 83 5.25 17.83 -7.85
N ASN A 84 4.67 18.11 -6.68
CA ASN A 84 5.10 17.50 -5.41
C ASN A 84 4.83 16.00 -5.39
N ALA A 85 3.67 15.55 -5.89
CA ALA A 85 3.35 14.13 -6.02
C ALA A 85 4.31 13.43 -6.98
N ALA A 86 4.63 14.05 -8.13
CA ALA A 86 5.60 13.52 -9.07
C ALA A 86 7.03 13.48 -8.48
N ALA A 87 7.44 14.50 -7.72
CA ALA A 87 8.73 14.53 -7.04
C ALA A 87 8.84 13.43 -5.98
N ASN A 88 7.82 13.27 -5.13
CA ASN A 88 7.76 12.19 -4.15
C ASN A 88 7.77 10.81 -4.81
N ALA A 89 7.03 10.63 -5.91
CA ALA A 89 7.03 9.37 -6.66
C ALA A 89 8.43 9.05 -7.23
N ARG A 90 9.15 10.04 -7.76
CA ARG A 90 10.53 9.87 -8.25
C ARG A 90 11.52 9.53 -7.14
N VAL A 91 11.41 10.20 -5.99
CA VAL A 91 12.26 9.91 -4.82
C VAL A 91 12.00 8.48 -4.30
N ALA A 92 10.72 8.08 -4.19
CA ALA A 92 10.35 6.74 -3.78
C ALA A 92 10.86 5.68 -4.78
N ALA A 93 10.77 5.94 -6.09
CA ALA A 93 11.32 5.05 -7.12
C ALA A 93 12.85 4.93 -7.01
N ALA A 94 13.56 6.06 -6.88
CA ALA A 94 15.01 6.06 -6.74
C ALA A 94 15.51 5.43 -5.42
N GLU A 95 14.71 5.48 -4.35
CA GLU A 95 15.01 4.76 -3.10
C GLU A 95 14.85 3.25 -3.26
N ALA A 96 13.78 2.82 -3.95
CA ALA A 96 13.56 1.41 -4.25
C ALA A 96 14.69 0.83 -5.12
N GLU A 97 15.14 1.56 -6.15
CA GLU A 97 16.28 1.17 -6.98
C GLU A 97 17.57 1.02 -6.16
N ARG A 98 17.90 1.98 -5.28
CA ARG A 98 19.08 1.88 -4.41
C ARG A 98 19.04 0.65 -3.50
N ARG A 99 17.87 0.34 -2.92
CA ARG A 99 17.72 -0.87 -2.09
C ARG A 99 17.89 -2.14 -2.91
N LEU A 100 17.48 -2.16 -4.17
CA LEU A 100 17.70 -3.30 -5.06
C LEU A 100 19.20 -3.49 -5.36
N ASP A 101 19.95 -2.42 -5.58
CA ASP A 101 21.41 -2.49 -5.78
C ASP A 101 22.15 -2.98 -4.53
N ASP A 102 21.74 -2.53 -3.34
CA ASP A 102 22.29 -2.99 -2.06
C ASP A 102 22.01 -4.48 -1.84
N ILE A 103 20.78 -4.93 -2.14
CA ILE A 103 20.39 -6.34 -2.09
C ILE A 103 21.20 -7.15 -3.11
N ALA A 104 21.34 -6.69 -4.35
CA ALA A 104 22.11 -7.37 -5.38
C ALA A 104 23.58 -7.51 -4.98
N SER A 105 24.17 -6.46 -4.40
CA SER A 105 25.54 -6.47 -3.90
C SER A 105 25.71 -7.41 -2.70
N GLY A 106 24.73 -7.43 -1.79
CA GLY A 106 24.71 -8.32 -0.63
C GLY A 106 24.55 -9.80 -1.01
N LEU A 107 23.65 -10.12 -1.95
CA LEU A 107 23.52 -11.48 -2.48
C LEU A 107 24.78 -11.91 -3.26
N LYS A 108 25.37 -11.01 -4.05
CA LYS A 108 26.61 -11.30 -4.76
C LYS A 108 27.72 -11.64 -3.76
N GLN A 109 27.92 -10.86 -2.71
CA GLN A 109 28.89 -11.22 -1.65
C GLN A 109 28.54 -12.53 -0.94
N GLY A 110 27.26 -12.80 -0.68
CA GLY A 110 26.81 -14.06 -0.08
C GLY A 110 27.07 -15.29 -0.95
N LEU A 111 26.85 -15.18 -2.26
CA LEU A 111 27.08 -16.25 -3.24
C LEU A 111 28.56 -16.47 -3.56
N HIS A 112 29.37 -15.40 -3.51
CA HIS A 112 30.81 -15.50 -3.72
C HIS A 112 31.54 -16.27 -2.61
N ASN A 113 30.85 -16.55 -1.50
CA ASN A 113 31.36 -17.37 -0.41
C ASN A 113 31.14 -18.89 -0.65
N GLY A 114 30.85 -19.32 -1.89
CA GLY A 114 30.72 -20.74 -2.26
C GLY A 114 29.82 -21.56 -1.34
N LYS A 115 28.88 -20.92 -0.62
CA LYS A 115 28.03 -21.54 0.38
C LYS A 115 26.60 -21.57 -0.13
N ASP A 116 25.97 -22.72 -0.06
CA ASP A 116 24.56 -22.87 -0.41
C ASP A 116 23.64 -22.20 0.64
N ALA A 117 22.33 -22.23 0.40
CA ALA A 117 21.34 -21.67 1.33
C ALA A 117 21.32 -22.37 2.70
N GLN A 118 21.95 -23.54 2.81
CA GLN A 118 22.07 -24.37 4.00
C GLN A 118 23.44 -24.20 4.68
N GLY A 119 24.35 -23.42 4.09
CA GLY A 119 25.69 -23.16 4.59
C GLY A 119 26.73 -24.24 4.26
N HIS A 120 26.43 -25.18 3.36
CA HIS A 120 27.41 -26.13 2.84
C HIS A 120 28.32 -25.48 1.82
N ILE A 121 29.57 -25.91 1.77
CA ILE A 121 30.59 -25.39 0.85
C ILE A 121 30.53 -26.18 -0.47
N ASP A 122 30.26 -25.50 -1.56
CA ASP A 122 30.32 -26.06 -2.90
C ASP A 122 31.78 -26.20 -3.36
N ILE A 123 32.22 -27.43 -3.56
CA ILE A 123 33.60 -27.75 -3.94
C ILE A 123 33.99 -27.24 -5.33
N ASN A 124 33.01 -26.98 -6.21
CA ASN A 124 33.21 -26.49 -7.56
C ASN A 124 33.44 -24.97 -7.61
N SER A 125 32.77 -24.21 -6.74
CA SER A 125 32.84 -22.74 -6.74
C SER A 125 33.59 -22.12 -5.55
N ALA A 126 33.78 -22.85 -4.45
CA ALA A 126 34.37 -22.30 -3.22
C ALA A 126 35.75 -21.66 -3.42
N SER A 127 36.05 -20.65 -2.61
CA SER A 127 37.39 -20.08 -2.54
C SER A 127 38.37 -20.96 -1.75
N LEU A 128 39.66 -20.65 -1.83
CA LEU A 128 40.71 -21.36 -1.08
C LEU A 128 40.44 -21.31 0.43
N ASP A 129 40.22 -20.11 0.95
CA ASP A 129 39.98 -19.84 2.36
C ASP A 129 38.79 -20.65 2.90
N GLU A 130 37.77 -20.87 2.06
CA GLU A 130 36.57 -21.59 2.45
C GLU A 130 36.78 -23.09 2.53
N LEU A 131 37.51 -23.65 1.58
CA LEU A 131 37.93 -25.05 1.64
C LEU A 131 38.78 -25.30 2.89
N GLU A 132 39.63 -24.35 3.29
CA GLU A 132 40.44 -24.45 4.51
C GLU A 132 39.63 -24.41 5.80
N THR A 133 38.40 -23.88 5.78
CA THR A 133 37.51 -23.96 6.95
C THR A 133 37.02 -25.38 7.25
N LEU A 134 37.18 -26.32 6.31
CA LEU A 134 36.77 -27.71 6.49
C LEU A 134 37.71 -28.45 7.45
N PRO A 135 37.18 -29.28 8.37
CA PRO A 135 37.99 -29.97 9.36
C PRO A 135 39.01 -30.92 8.70
N GLY A 136 40.30 -30.66 8.92
CA GLY A 136 41.38 -31.46 8.35
C GLY A 136 41.77 -31.10 6.92
N MET A 137 41.21 -30.03 6.35
CA MET A 137 41.68 -29.46 5.09
C MET A 137 42.90 -28.58 5.35
N THR A 138 43.95 -28.75 4.55
CA THR A 138 45.15 -27.88 4.57
C THR A 138 45.20 -27.07 3.28
N GLU A 139 45.91 -25.94 3.29
CA GLU A 139 46.14 -25.11 2.09
C GLU A 139 46.60 -25.95 0.89
N ALA A 140 47.58 -26.84 1.09
CA ALA A 140 48.08 -27.72 0.04
C ALA A 140 47.01 -28.68 -0.52
N ARG A 141 46.01 -29.08 0.29
CA ARG A 141 44.88 -29.91 -0.18
C ARG A 141 43.82 -29.05 -0.87
N ALA A 142 43.51 -27.89 -0.32
CA ALA A 142 42.57 -26.94 -0.91
C ALA A 142 43.02 -26.49 -2.31
N HIS A 143 44.32 -26.23 -2.51
CA HIS A 143 44.89 -25.99 -3.84
C HIS A 143 44.69 -27.17 -4.80
N ARG A 144 44.82 -28.42 -4.32
CA ARG A 144 44.53 -29.60 -5.15
C ARG A 144 43.05 -29.70 -5.50
N VAL A 145 42.15 -29.33 -4.58
CA VAL A 145 40.71 -29.25 -4.87
C VAL A 145 40.48 -28.31 -6.04
N ILE A 146 41.00 -27.08 -5.97
CA ILE A 146 40.84 -26.06 -7.01
C ILE A 146 41.45 -26.53 -8.34
N ALA A 147 42.63 -27.15 -8.31
CA ALA A 147 43.34 -27.60 -9.51
C ALA A 147 42.63 -28.72 -10.29
N HIS A 148 41.78 -29.52 -9.64
CA HIS A 148 41.10 -30.68 -10.26
C HIS A 148 39.59 -30.50 -10.45
N ARG A 149 39.09 -29.26 -10.32
CA ARG A 149 37.72 -28.91 -10.71
C ARG A 149 37.49 -29.15 -12.21
N PRO A 150 36.27 -29.54 -12.64
CA PRO A 150 35.06 -29.76 -11.83
C PRO A 150 34.97 -31.17 -11.21
N TYR A 151 34.07 -31.31 -10.25
CA TYR A 151 33.64 -32.54 -9.59
C TYR A 151 32.16 -32.79 -9.89
N ASP A 152 31.81 -34.03 -10.22
CA ASP A 152 30.42 -34.43 -10.48
C ASP A 152 29.71 -34.84 -9.19
N ALA A 153 30.48 -35.37 -8.22
CA ALA A 153 30.00 -35.71 -6.90
C ALA A 153 31.02 -35.35 -5.83
N THR A 154 30.58 -35.10 -4.60
CA THR A 154 31.47 -34.81 -3.47
C THR A 154 32.46 -35.93 -3.17
N HIS A 155 32.09 -37.19 -3.43
CA HIS A 155 32.96 -38.35 -3.26
C HIS A 155 34.12 -38.41 -4.28
N ASP A 156 34.07 -37.64 -5.36
CA ASP A 156 35.18 -37.55 -6.32
C ASP A 156 36.47 -37.01 -5.68
N LEU A 157 36.36 -36.30 -4.55
CA LEU A 157 37.51 -35.90 -3.74
C LEU A 157 38.35 -37.10 -3.29
N VAL A 158 37.70 -38.23 -2.98
CA VAL A 158 38.36 -39.49 -2.64
C VAL A 158 38.90 -40.15 -3.90
N GLY A 159 38.09 -40.24 -4.96
CA GLY A 159 38.47 -40.86 -6.22
C GLY A 159 39.70 -40.21 -6.87
N LYS A 160 39.86 -38.88 -6.73
CA LYS A 160 41.02 -38.13 -7.19
C LYS A 160 42.18 -38.10 -6.19
N GLY A 161 42.07 -38.79 -5.05
CA GLY A 161 43.11 -38.90 -4.03
C GLY A 161 43.43 -37.58 -3.32
N ILE A 162 42.50 -36.64 -3.32
CA ILE A 162 42.67 -35.34 -2.64
C ILE A 162 42.46 -35.52 -1.14
N VAL A 163 41.48 -36.35 -0.79
CA VAL A 163 41.15 -36.72 0.58
C VAL A 163 41.08 -38.24 0.76
N THR A 164 41.35 -38.73 1.97
CA THR A 164 41.11 -40.12 2.36
C THR A 164 39.64 -40.34 2.73
N GLU A 165 39.18 -41.60 2.75
CA GLU A 165 37.80 -41.94 3.14
C GLU A 165 37.43 -41.37 4.52
N ALA A 166 38.29 -41.53 5.52
CA ALA A 166 38.07 -41.03 6.88
C ALA A 166 38.07 -39.50 6.98
N GLU A 167 38.70 -38.80 6.04
CA GLU A 167 38.62 -37.35 5.93
C GLU A 167 37.34 -36.91 5.24
N TYR A 168 36.95 -37.62 4.18
CA TYR A 168 35.70 -37.40 3.47
C TYR A 168 34.51 -37.51 4.44
N ASP A 169 34.45 -38.56 5.26
CA ASP A 169 33.38 -38.75 6.24
C ASP A 169 33.20 -37.58 7.22
N ARG A 170 34.28 -36.85 7.51
CA ARG A 170 34.25 -35.68 8.41
C ARG A 170 33.76 -34.42 7.73
N ILE A 171 33.90 -34.32 6.41
CA ILE A 171 33.55 -33.13 5.63
C ILE A 171 32.27 -33.30 4.80
N SER A 172 31.84 -34.53 4.50
CA SER A 172 30.74 -34.86 3.59
C SER A 172 29.42 -34.15 3.96
N GLY A 173 29.13 -34.01 5.25
CA GLY A 173 27.95 -33.28 5.74
C GLY A 173 28.08 -31.75 5.71
N ARG A 174 29.17 -31.20 5.18
CA ARG A 174 29.45 -29.75 5.08
C ARG A 174 29.73 -29.30 3.65
N ILE A 175 29.73 -30.22 2.69
CA ILE A 175 30.09 -29.94 1.30
C ILE A 175 29.00 -30.40 0.35
N VAL A 176 28.91 -29.71 -0.78
CA VAL A 176 28.06 -30.07 -1.92
C VAL A 176 28.86 -29.97 -3.21
N ALA A 177 28.33 -30.53 -4.29
CA ALA A 177 28.89 -30.44 -5.64
C ALA A 177 27.73 -30.12 -6.59
N ASP A 178 27.58 -28.86 -6.95
CA ASP A 178 26.56 -28.35 -7.87
C ASP A 178 27.19 -27.80 -9.17
#